data_AF-A0A7C3RIR1-F1
#
_entry.id   AF-A0A7C3RIR1-F1
#
_cell.length_a   1.000
_cell.length_b   1.000
_cell.length_c   1.000
_cell.angle_alpha   90.00
_cell.angle_beta   90.00
_cell.angle_gamma   90.00
#
_symmetry.space_group_name_H-M   'P 1'
#
loop_
_entity.id
_entity.type
_entity.pdbx_description
1 polymer ?
#
loop_
_entity_poly.entity_id
_entity_poly.type
_entity_poly.pdbx_seq_one_letter_code
_entity_poly.pdbx_strand_id
1 'polypeptide(L)'
;MLNTTYKRLSILFIILFLLPFLVFLGVSFLLVEQRFYPILYQFSITLSLGIALYYFLKVDRKWKGWIGWFFLVLSLIFLFVGDTIWNFYAIFLNQEAPFPGISDIFYALFYLLAFIFLTYFIRLLRIELNPSEKFMIIIISLVFLGLLIQQVVLPILVSNTHWLEKTLNVFYLLGDFILLVLAFVLMIQFWGGKVAKSYAYFILGISACTIADIVFSYIFGNYGISNWVDIFYLLSFLLLSFSVIIESMLYINK
;
A
#
# COMPACT_ATOMS: atom_id res chain seq x y z
N MET A 1 -6.71 -22.37 17.69
CA MET A 1 -5.38 -21.72 17.68
C MET A 1 -5.27 -20.61 16.61
N LEU A 2 -5.61 -20.88 15.34
CA LEU A 2 -5.61 -19.86 14.25
C LEU A 2 -6.49 -18.63 14.56
N ASN A 3 -7.71 -18.84 15.07
CA ASN A 3 -8.65 -17.74 15.33
C ASN A 3 -8.19 -16.83 16.49
N THR A 4 -7.56 -17.39 17.52
CA THR A 4 -7.00 -16.63 18.65
C THR A 4 -5.78 -15.81 18.23
N THR A 5 -4.90 -16.38 17.42
CA THR A 5 -3.71 -15.70 16.89
C THR A 5 -4.10 -14.55 15.97
N TYR A 6 -5.04 -14.81 15.06
CA TYR A 6 -5.65 -13.78 14.21
C TYR A 6 -6.17 -12.60 15.03
N LYS A 7 -7.02 -12.86 16.05
CA LYS A 7 -7.60 -11.80 16.89
C LYS A 7 -6.51 -10.96 17.59
N ARG A 8 -5.45 -11.59 18.11
CA ARG A 8 -4.34 -10.89 18.76
C ARG A 8 -3.58 -10.00 17.76
N LEU A 9 -3.28 -10.52 16.58
CA LEU A 9 -2.61 -9.75 15.53
C LEU A 9 -3.48 -8.59 15.03
N SER A 10 -4.78 -8.79 14.83
CA SER A 10 -5.69 -7.69 14.46
C SER A 10 -5.69 -6.58 15.51
N ILE A 11 -5.76 -6.91 16.81
CA ILE A 11 -5.69 -5.92 17.89
C ILE A 11 -4.35 -5.18 17.86
N LEU A 12 -3.25 -5.90 17.67
CA LEU A 12 -1.92 -5.29 17.55
C LEU A 12 -1.84 -4.31 16.37
N PHE A 13 -2.34 -4.68 15.20
CA PHE A 13 -2.32 -3.81 14.01
C PHE A 13 -3.21 -2.58 14.19
N ILE A 14 -4.34 -2.72 14.89
CA ILE A 14 -5.17 -1.57 15.29
C ILE A 14 -4.38 -0.65 16.22
N ILE A 15 -3.63 -1.18 17.19
CA ILE A 15 -2.78 -0.37 18.08
C ILE A 15 -1.65 0.32 17.30
N LEU A 16 -1.00 -0.41 16.38
CA LEU A 16 0.06 0.14 15.52
C LEU A 16 -0.45 1.28 14.62
N PHE A 17 -1.73 1.30 14.29
CA PHE A 17 -2.36 2.42 13.58
C PHE A 17 -2.79 3.54 14.53
N LEU A 18 -3.51 3.21 15.61
CA LEU A 18 -4.09 4.19 16.52
C LEU A 18 -3.03 5.00 17.28
N LEU A 19 -1.89 4.41 17.63
CA LEU A 19 -0.84 5.13 18.36
C LEU A 19 -0.24 6.28 17.54
N PRO A 20 0.29 6.07 16.31
CA PRO A 20 0.70 7.17 15.44
C PRO A 20 -0.45 8.14 15.13
N PHE A 21 -1.67 7.64 14.90
CA PHE A 21 -2.83 8.50 14.61
C PHE A 21 -3.16 9.46 15.77
N LEU A 22 -3.16 9.00 17.01
CA LEU A 22 -3.40 9.86 18.18
C LEU A 22 -2.29 10.90 18.37
N VAL A 23 -1.03 10.52 18.12
CA VAL A 23 0.09 11.47 18.16
C VAL A 23 -0.02 12.48 17.02
N PHE A 24 -0.43 12.05 15.83
CA PHE A 24 -0.72 12.93 14.71
C PHE A 24 -1.78 13.99 15.09
N LEU A 25 -2.87 13.57 15.75
CA LEU A 25 -3.88 14.52 16.26
C LEU A 25 -3.24 15.54 17.19
N GLY A 26 -2.41 15.10 18.15
CA GLY A 26 -1.67 15.99 19.04
C GLY A 26 -0.78 16.99 18.29
N VAL A 27 -0.07 16.54 17.26
CA VAL A 27 0.75 17.39 16.37
C VAL A 27 -0.12 18.42 15.63
N SER A 28 -1.27 18.00 15.09
CA SER A 28 -2.18 18.88 14.35
C SER A 28 -2.78 20.00 15.19
N PHE A 29 -2.92 19.79 16.51
CA PHE A 29 -3.36 20.80 17.48
C PHE A 29 -2.20 21.54 18.17
N LEU A 30 -0.96 21.41 17.67
CA LEU A 30 0.26 22.01 18.23
C LEU A 30 0.54 21.62 19.70
N LEU A 31 0.02 20.46 20.14
CA LEU A 31 0.19 19.94 21.49
C LEU A 31 1.45 19.09 21.62
N VAL A 32 1.98 18.60 20.49
CA VAL A 32 3.11 17.66 20.41
C VAL A 32 4.06 18.13 19.30
N GLU A 33 5.36 17.92 19.49
CA GLU A 33 6.37 18.25 18.48
C GLU A 33 6.16 17.42 17.19
N GLN A 34 6.31 18.06 16.02
CA GLN A 34 6.00 17.44 14.73
C GLN A 34 6.79 16.14 14.47
N ARG A 35 8.01 16.03 15.01
CA ARG A 35 8.89 14.86 14.83
C ARG A 35 8.38 13.58 15.47
N PHE A 36 7.49 13.66 16.47
CA PHE A 36 7.01 12.45 17.16
C PHE A 36 6.12 11.58 16.27
N TYR A 37 5.38 12.18 15.34
CA TYR A 37 4.54 11.40 14.43
C TYR A 37 5.37 10.51 13.49
N PRO A 38 6.35 11.03 12.72
CA PRO A 38 7.20 10.21 11.86
C PRO A 38 7.96 9.11 12.61
N ILE A 39 8.37 9.34 13.87
CA ILE A 39 9.01 8.31 14.70
C ILE A 39 8.06 7.13 14.94
N LEU A 40 6.82 7.41 15.33
CA LEU A 40 5.83 6.36 15.58
C LEU A 40 5.36 5.69 14.28
N TYR A 41 5.23 6.44 13.19
CA TYR A 41 5.02 5.88 11.85
C TYR A 41 6.11 4.85 11.55
N GLN A 42 7.38 5.25 11.66
CA GLN A 42 8.53 4.40 11.36
C GLN A 42 8.55 3.14 12.24
N PHE A 43 8.25 3.29 13.53
CA PHE A 43 8.13 2.16 14.45
C PHE A 43 7.04 1.17 14.01
N SER A 44 5.86 1.66 13.64
CA SER A 44 4.73 0.82 13.22
C SER A 44 5.00 0.05 11.93
N ILE A 45 5.59 0.70 10.92
CA ILE A 45 5.96 0.00 9.67
C ILE A 45 7.08 -1.02 9.90
N THR A 46 8.04 -0.72 10.78
CA THR A 46 9.14 -1.65 11.13
C THR A 46 8.60 -2.91 11.79
N LEU A 47 7.73 -2.75 12.81
CA LEU A 47 7.18 -3.90 13.54
C LEU A 47 6.27 -4.74 12.64
N SER A 48 5.39 -4.10 11.86
CA SER A 48 4.50 -4.81 10.95
C SER A 48 5.27 -5.58 9.87
N LEU A 49 6.29 -4.98 9.25
CA LEU A 49 7.16 -5.67 8.28
C LEU A 49 7.88 -6.87 8.91
N GLY A 50 8.44 -6.71 10.11
CA GLY A 50 9.11 -7.80 10.83
C GLY A 50 8.17 -8.99 11.09
N ILE A 51 6.92 -8.74 11.47
CA ILE A 51 5.91 -9.78 11.66
C ILE A 51 5.54 -10.44 10.33
N ALA A 52 5.33 -9.66 9.25
CA ALA A 52 5.04 -10.20 7.93
C ALA A 52 6.15 -11.11 7.42
N LEU A 53 7.42 -10.69 7.56
CA LEU A 53 8.58 -11.51 7.22
C LEU A 53 8.63 -12.80 8.04
N TYR A 54 8.42 -12.72 9.35
CA TYR A 54 8.41 -13.89 10.23
C TYR A 54 7.37 -14.94 9.80
N TYR A 55 6.15 -14.52 9.46
CA TYR A 55 5.12 -15.45 8.99
C TYR A 55 5.41 -15.97 7.57
N PHE A 56 5.85 -15.09 6.66
CA PHE A 56 6.18 -15.47 5.28
C PHE A 56 7.32 -16.49 5.20
N LEU A 57 8.34 -16.36 6.06
CA LEU A 57 9.47 -17.30 6.08
C LEU A 57 9.07 -18.73 6.44
N LYS A 58 7.94 -18.90 7.14
CA LYS A 58 7.40 -20.21 7.57
C LYS A 58 6.45 -20.87 6.56
N VAL A 59 6.14 -20.19 5.45
CA VAL A 59 5.26 -20.71 4.41
C VAL A 59 5.87 -21.95 3.76
N ASP A 60 5.07 -23.00 3.58
CA ASP A 60 5.49 -24.23 2.91
C ASP A 60 5.87 -23.97 1.46
N ARG A 61 7.13 -24.27 1.12
CA ARG A 61 7.68 -24.05 -0.23
C ARG A 61 7.15 -25.05 -1.27
N LYS A 62 6.43 -26.11 -0.85
CA LYS A 62 5.70 -26.98 -1.78
C LYS A 62 4.51 -26.28 -2.44
N TRP A 63 3.90 -25.30 -1.77
CA TRP A 63 2.80 -24.51 -2.34
C TRP A 63 3.35 -23.40 -3.24
N LYS A 64 3.26 -23.57 -4.56
CA LYS A 64 3.83 -22.64 -5.55
C LYS A 64 3.43 -21.16 -5.37
N GLY A 65 2.29 -20.87 -4.74
CA GLY A 65 1.85 -19.50 -4.46
C GLY A 65 2.84 -18.69 -3.61
N TRP A 66 3.75 -19.33 -2.86
CA TRP A 66 4.79 -18.63 -2.10
C TRP A 66 5.63 -17.69 -2.98
N ILE A 67 5.81 -18.00 -4.28
CA ILE A 67 6.58 -17.18 -5.22
C ILE A 67 5.87 -15.84 -5.48
N GLY A 68 4.54 -15.85 -5.64
CA GLY A 68 3.78 -14.61 -5.77
C GLY A 68 3.93 -13.76 -4.51
N TRP A 69 3.68 -14.36 -3.35
CA TRP A 69 3.79 -13.66 -2.07
C TRP A 69 5.21 -13.19 -1.76
N PHE A 70 6.25 -13.86 -2.28
CA PHE A 70 7.62 -13.36 -2.24
C PHE A 70 7.75 -12.00 -2.91
N PHE A 71 7.16 -11.81 -4.09
CA PHE A 71 7.18 -10.52 -4.79
C PHE A 71 6.43 -9.44 -4.02
N LEU A 72 5.32 -9.77 -3.35
CA LEU A 72 4.63 -8.80 -2.49
C LEU A 72 5.45 -8.43 -1.25
N VAL A 73 6.10 -9.41 -0.61
CA VAL A 73 7.01 -9.13 0.52
C VAL A 73 8.19 -8.27 0.09
N LEU A 74 8.76 -8.56 -1.08
CA LEU A 74 9.85 -7.75 -1.63
C LEU A 74 9.36 -6.33 -1.96
N SER A 75 8.17 -6.20 -2.54
CA SER A 75 7.50 -4.91 -2.78
C SER A 75 7.35 -4.11 -1.47
N LEU A 76 6.91 -4.74 -0.38
CA LEU A 76 6.82 -4.11 0.95
C LEU A 76 8.17 -3.69 1.53
N ILE A 77 9.25 -4.43 1.26
CA ILE A 77 10.60 -4.02 1.66
C ILE A 77 10.99 -2.74 0.93
N PHE A 78 10.72 -2.64 -0.37
CA PHE A 78 11.00 -1.41 -1.13
C PHE A 78 10.15 -0.24 -0.64
N LEU A 79 8.85 -0.44 -0.40
CA LEU A 79 8.00 0.58 0.21
C LEU A 79 8.53 1.05 1.56
N PHE A 80 8.94 0.11 2.42
CA PHE A 80 9.54 0.41 3.72
C PHE A 80 10.84 1.23 3.61
N VAL A 81 11.70 0.90 2.66
CA VAL A 81 12.94 1.67 2.43
C VAL A 81 12.62 3.08 1.94
N GLY A 82 11.64 3.23 1.04
CA GLY A 82 11.14 4.53 0.59
C GLY A 82 10.65 5.38 1.77
N ASP A 83 9.76 4.82 2.59
CA ASP A 83 9.22 5.50 3.79
C ASP A 83 10.32 5.82 4.82
N THR A 84 11.30 4.93 4.98
CA THR A 84 12.43 5.18 5.88
C THR A 84 13.27 6.37 5.40
N ILE A 85 13.49 6.49 4.09
CA ILE A 85 14.20 7.63 3.50
C ILE A 85 13.36 8.90 3.65
N TRP A 86 12.04 8.84 3.41
CA TRP A 86 11.13 9.97 3.58
C TRP A 86 11.14 10.47 5.04
N ASN A 87 10.91 9.56 5.98
CA ASN A 87 10.86 9.85 7.41
C ASN A 87 12.22 10.30 7.96
N PHE A 88 13.34 9.93 7.35
CA PHE A 88 14.66 10.38 7.78
C PHE A 88 14.78 11.92 7.78
N TYR A 89 14.26 12.59 6.75
CA TYR A 89 14.28 14.06 6.67
C TYR A 89 13.50 14.68 7.82
N ALA A 90 12.30 14.17 8.09
CA ALA A 90 11.46 14.65 9.18
C ALA A 90 12.09 14.40 10.56
N ILE A 91 12.54 13.18 10.83
CA ILE A 91 13.02 12.74 12.15
C ILE A 91 14.35 13.40 12.52
N PHE A 92 15.32 13.38 11.60
CA PHE A 92 16.70 13.78 11.90
C PHE A 92 17.04 15.18 11.42
N LEU A 93 16.44 15.63 10.31
CA LEU A 93 16.75 16.94 9.72
C LEU A 93 15.69 18.00 10.00
N ASN A 94 14.52 17.59 10.51
CA ASN A 94 13.36 18.47 10.76
C ASN A 94 12.94 19.27 9.53
N GLN A 95 12.96 18.61 8.39
CA GLN A 95 12.66 19.18 7.09
C GLN A 95 11.73 18.25 6.34
N GLU A 96 11.02 18.82 5.37
CA GLU A 96 10.21 18.04 4.43
C GLU A 96 11.14 17.21 3.54
N ALA A 97 10.71 15.99 3.21
CA ALA A 97 11.43 15.18 2.25
C ALA A 97 11.32 15.82 0.84
N PRO A 98 12.40 15.86 0.07
CA PRO A 98 12.33 16.36 -1.29
C PRO A 98 11.49 15.42 -2.16
N PHE A 99 10.60 15.99 -2.96
CA PHE A 99 9.88 15.27 -4.01
C PHE A 99 9.96 16.08 -5.31
N PRO A 100 10.40 15.47 -6.43
CA PRO A 100 11.01 14.13 -6.51
C PRO A 100 12.31 13.97 -5.69
N GLY A 101 12.56 12.77 -5.19
CA GLY A 101 13.69 12.42 -4.31
C GLY A 101 14.12 10.95 -4.44
N ILE A 102 15.02 10.54 -3.54
CA ILE A 102 15.60 9.18 -3.56
C ILE A 102 14.53 8.12 -3.21
N SER A 103 13.57 8.46 -2.35
CA SER A 103 12.45 7.58 -1.94
C SER A 103 11.64 7.09 -3.15
N ASP A 104 11.46 7.95 -4.17
CA ASP A 104 10.66 7.65 -5.36
C ASP A 104 11.20 6.47 -6.19
N ILE A 105 12.51 6.22 -6.15
CA ILE A 105 13.10 5.04 -6.80
C ILE A 105 12.56 3.76 -6.15
N PHE A 106 12.45 3.75 -4.82
CA PHE A 106 11.97 2.61 -4.06
C PHE A 106 10.45 2.46 -4.18
N TYR A 107 9.71 3.57 -4.22
CA TYR A 107 8.27 3.55 -4.50
C TYR A 107 7.97 2.99 -5.90
N ALA A 108 8.73 3.38 -6.94
CA ALA A 108 8.59 2.79 -8.27
C ALA A 108 8.83 1.27 -8.29
N LEU A 109 9.82 0.78 -7.51
CA LEU A 109 10.08 -0.65 -7.37
C LEU A 109 8.98 -1.38 -6.59
N PHE A 110 8.36 -0.74 -5.60
CA PHE A 110 7.15 -1.25 -4.94
C PHE A 110 6.05 -1.56 -5.97
N TYR A 111 5.71 -0.60 -6.84
CA TYR A 111 4.70 -0.78 -7.89
C TYR A 111 5.03 -1.92 -8.85
N LEU A 112 6.27 -1.97 -9.33
CA LEU A 112 6.72 -3.00 -10.26
C LEU A 112 6.56 -4.41 -9.66
N LEU A 113 6.97 -4.59 -8.41
CA LEU A 113 6.92 -5.89 -7.73
C LEU A 113 5.49 -6.28 -7.33
N ALA A 114 4.65 -5.32 -6.92
CA ALA A 114 3.24 -5.55 -6.66
C ALA A 114 2.50 -5.99 -7.93
N PHE A 115 2.84 -5.40 -9.08
CA PHE A 115 2.31 -5.81 -10.38
C PHE A 115 2.73 -7.24 -10.73
N ILE A 116 4.00 -7.61 -10.50
CA ILE A 116 4.49 -8.98 -10.71
C ILE A 116 3.75 -9.96 -9.79
N PHE A 117 3.49 -9.61 -8.52
CA PHE A 117 2.70 -10.42 -7.59
C PHE A 117 1.30 -10.74 -8.15
N LEU A 118 0.54 -9.72 -8.58
CA LEU A 118 -0.83 -9.92 -9.06
C LEU A 118 -0.85 -10.70 -10.39
N THR A 119 0.01 -10.34 -11.33
CA THR A 119 0.09 -11.02 -12.63
C THR A 119 0.57 -12.47 -12.50
N TYR A 120 1.44 -12.75 -11.53
CA TYR A 120 1.83 -14.12 -11.20
C TYR A 120 0.62 -14.95 -10.79
N PHE A 121 -0.25 -14.45 -9.91
CA PHE A 121 -1.43 -15.19 -9.47
C PHE A 121 -2.48 -15.35 -10.57
N ILE A 122 -2.69 -14.33 -11.41
CA ILE A 122 -3.57 -14.42 -12.58
C ILE A 122 -3.12 -15.56 -13.49
N ARG A 123 -1.80 -15.69 -13.74
CA ARG A 123 -1.22 -16.76 -14.56
C ARG A 123 -1.23 -18.12 -13.87
N LEU A 124 -0.86 -18.17 -12.59
CA LEU A 124 -0.79 -19.40 -11.80
C LEU A 124 -2.15 -20.09 -11.73
N LEU A 125 -3.20 -19.30 -11.53
CA LEU A 125 -4.57 -19.78 -11.39
C LEU A 125 -5.32 -19.91 -12.71
N ARG A 126 -4.70 -19.47 -13.81
CA ARG A 126 -5.31 -19.46 -15.16
C ARG A 126 -6.69 -18.82 -15.13
N ILE A 127 -6.75 -17.60 -14.58
CA ILE A 127 -8.02 -16.91 -14.39
C ILE A 127 -8.67 -16.66 -15.75
N GLU A 128 -9.86 -17.22 -15.91
CA GLU A 128 -10.76 -16.99 -17.04
C GLU A 128 -12.01 -16.29 -16.53
N LEU A 129 -12.27 -15.09 -17.06
CA LEU A 129 -13.47 -14.33 -16.75
C LEU A 129 -14.55 -14.66 -17.77
N ASN A 130 -15.78 -14.85 -17.30
CA ASN A 130 -16.90 -14.98 -18.22
C ASN A 130 -17.18 -13.63 -18.93
N PRO A 131 -17.94 -13.63 -20.04
CA PRO A 131 -18.17 -12.40 -20.80
C PRO A 131 -18.80 -11.25 -19.99
N SER A 132 -19.67 -11.55 -19.02
CA SER A 132 -20.32 -10.52 -18.19
C SER A 132 -19.35 -9.93 -17.16
N GLU A 133 -18.54 -10.73 -16.48
CA GLU A 133 -17.47 -10.27 -15.59
C GLU A 133 -16.48 -9.40 -16.34
N LYS A 134 -16.03 -9.86 -17.52
CA LYS A 134 -15.11 -9.10 -18.37
C LYS A 134 -15.71 -7.75 -18.78
N PHE A 135 -16.97 -7.75 -19.20
CA PHE A 135 -17.69 -6.52 -19.55
C PHE A 135 -17.79 -5.57 -18.35
N MET A 136 -18.20 -6.06 -17.18
CA MET A 136 -18.30 -5.24 -15.97
C MET A 136 -16.96 -4.65 -15.55
N ILE A 137 -15.90 -5.45 -15.52
CA ILE A 137 -14.55 -4.97 -15.17
C ILE A 137 -14.10 -3.90 -16.16
N ILE A 138 -14.28 -4.11 -17.47
CA ILE A 138 -13.89 -3.12 -18.48
C ILE A 138 -14.66 -1.81 -18.29
N ILE A 139 -15.99 -1.85 -18.18
CA ILE A 139 -16.81 -0.65 -18.06
C ILE A 139 -16.49 0.12 -16.76
N ILE A 140 -16.42 -0.57 -15.63
CA ILE A 140 -16.08 0.07 -14.34
C ILE A 140 -14.67 0.68 -14.40
N SER A 141 -13.70 -0.06 -14.98
CA SER A 141 -12.33 0.43 -15.13
C SER A 141 -12.26 1.66 -16.04
N LEU A 142 -12.99 1.69 -17.15
CA LEU A 142 -13.02 2.83 -18.06
C LEU A 142 -13.68 4.06 -17.42
N VAL A 143 -14.79 3.88 -16.69
CA VAL A 143 -15.44 4.98 -15.97
C VAL A 143 -14.49 5.56 -14.91
N PHE A 144 -13.88 4.70 -14.09
CA PHE A 144 -12.97 5.15 -13.04
C PHE A 144 -11.71 5.81 -13.63
N LEU A 145 -11.14 5.23 -14.69
CA LEU A 145 -9.99 5.81 -15.38
C LEU A 145 -10.34 7.17 -16.00
N GLY A 146 -11.52 7.30 -16.61
CA GLY A 146 -12.00 8.58 -17.15
C GLY A 146 -12.11 9.65 -16.07
N LEU A 147 -12.68 9.30 -14.91
CA LEU A 147 -12.77 10.20 -13.76
C LEU A 147 -11.39 10.55 -13.20
N LEU A 148 -10.51 9.56 -13.02
CA LEU A 148 -9.14 9.78 -12.55
C LEU A 148 -8.37 10.72 -13.50
N ILE A 149 -8.51 10.50 -14.82
CA ILE A 149 -7.87 11.34 -15.83
C ILE A 149 -8.40 12.77 -15.76
N GLN A 150 -9.74 12.92 -15.75
CA GLN A 150 -10.37 14.23 -15.79
C GLN A 150 -10.11 15.05 -14.53
N GLN A 151 -10.24 14.42 -13.36
CA GLN A 151 -10.21 15.12 -12.08
C GLN A 151 -8.79 15.31 -11.56
N VAL A 152 -7.87 14.36 -11.79
CA VAL A 152 -6.55 14.35 -11.14
C VAL A 152 -5.42 14.49 -12.16
N VAL A 153 -5.34 13.61 -13.16
CA VAL A 153 -4.20 13.57 -14.10
C VAL A 153 -4.12 14.82 -14.96
N LEU A 154 -5.24 15.29 -15.55
CA LEU A 154 -5.23 16.48 -16.40
C LEU A 154 -4.76 17.73 -15.66
N PRO A 155 -5.28 18.05 -14.44
CA PRO A 155 -4.75 19.14 -13.63
C PRO A 155 -3.24 19.04 -13.35
N ILE A 156 -2.72 17.84 -13.06
CA ILE A 156 -1.28 17.62 -12.87
C ILE A 156 -0.51 17.97 -14.15
N LEU A 157 -0.97 17.52 -15.31
CA LEU A 157 -0.28 17.73 -16.59
C LEU A 157 -0.21 19.22 -16.98
N VAL A 158 -1.26 19.99 -16.72
CA VAL A 158 -1.33 21.42 -17.06
C VAL A 158 -0.75 22.35 -15.99
N SER A 159 -0.43 21.82 -14.80
CA SER A 159 0.21 22.59 -13.74
C SER A 159 1.58 23.13 -14.16
N ASN A 160 2.12 24.14 -13.46
CA ASN A 160 3.45 24.70 -13.77
C ASN A 160 4.61 23.99 -13.04
N THR A 161 4.39 22.78 -12.52
CA THR A 161 5.41 22.04 -11.77
C THR A 161 6.46 21.39 -12.68
N HIS A 162 7.58 20.97 -12.08
CA HIS A 162 8.66 20.34 -12.81
C HIS A 162 8.18 19.05 -13.49
N TRP A 163 8.66 18.76 -14.71
CA TRP A 163 8.16 17.63 -15.51
C TRP A 163 8.29 16.27 -14.77
N LEU A 164 9.36 16.08 -14.00
CA LEU A 164 9.60 14.84 -13.26
C LEU A 164 8.55 14.63 -12.16
N GLU A 165 8.14 15.71 -11.48
CA GLU A 165 7.09 15.69 -10.47
C GLU A 165 5.75 15.24 -11.08
N LYS A 166 5.40 15.81 -12.24
CA LYS A 166 4.21 15.40 -13.00
C LYS A 166 4.28 13.93 -13.39
N THR A 167 5.42 13.48 -13.91
CA THR A 167 5.60 12.08 -14.34
C THR A 167 5.42 11.12 -13.18
N LEU A 168 6.00 11.40 -12.01
CA LEU A 168 5.89 10.52 -10.84
C LEU A 168 4.47 10.50 -10.27
N ASN A 169 3.82 11.66 -10.11
CA ASN A 169 2.43 11.70 -9.64
C ASN A 169 1.50 10.91 -10.57
N VAL A 170 1.63 11.08 -11.89
CA VAL A 170 0.83 10.29 -12.84
C VAL A 170 1.19 8.80 -12.79
N PHE A 171 2.47 8.46 -12.61
CA PHE A 171 2.91 7.08 -12.47
C PHE A 171 2.30 6.40 -11.24
N TYR A 172 2.26 7.06 -10.07
CA TYR A 172 1.64 6.51 -8.86
C TYR A 172 0.14 6.31 -9.03
N LEU A 173 -0.57 7.32 -9.53
CA LEU A 173 -2.01 7.24 -9.76
C LEU A 173 -2.41 6.13 -10.76
N LEU A 174 -1.65 5.99 -11.86
CA LEU A 174 -1.89 4.92 -12.83
C LEU A 174 -1.45 3.55 -12.28
N GLY A 175 -0.36 3.50 -11.53
CA GLY A 175 0.12 2.29 -10.86
C GLY A 175 -0.94 1.73 -9.93
N ASP A 176 -1.47 2.58 -9.06
CA ASP A 176 -2.57 2.26 -8.14
C ASP A 176 -3.81 1.75 -8.87
N PHE A 177 -4.24 2.47 -9.91
CA PHE A 177 -5.37 2.05 -10.74
C PHE A 177 -5.16 0.64 -11.31
N ILE A 178 -3.98 0.37 -11.89
CA ILE A 178 -3.65 -0.95 -12.45
C ILE A 178 -3.65 -2.02 -11.36
N LEU A 179 -3.03 -1.76 -10.21
CA LEU A 179 -2.99 -2.70 -9.09
C LEU A 179 -4.41 -3.03 -8.58
N LEU A 180 -5.28 -2.02 -8.45
CA LEU A 180 -6.67 -2.22 -8.03
C LEU A 180 -7.44 -3.08 -9.04
N VAL A 181 -7.36 -2.76 -10.34
CA VAL A 181 -8.04 -3.55 -11.39
C VAL A 181 -7.60 -5.01 -11.35
N LEU A 182 -6.28 -5.27 -11.29
CA LEU A 182 -5.76 -6.64 -11.22
C LEU A 182 -6.16 -7.35 -9.92
N ALA A 183 -6.17 -6.64 -8.79
CA ALA A 183 -6.61 -7.20 -7.51
C ALA A 183 -8.10 -7.54 -7.51
N PHE A 184 -8.96 -6.71 -8.12
CA PHE A 184 -10.38 -7.00 -8.27
C PHE A 184 -10.63 -8.22 -9.16
N VAL A 185 -9.87 -8.38 -10.25
CA VAL A 185 -9.92 -9.59 -11.09
C VAL A 185 -9.66 -10.84 -10.25
N LEU A 186 -8.67 -10.81 -9.37
CA LEU A 186 -8.38 -11.93 -8.45
C LEU A 186 -9.46 -12.10 -7.37
N MET A 187 -9.99 -11.00 -6.82
CA MET A 187 -10.99 -11.05 -5.75
C MET A 187 -12.30 -11.71 -6.16
N ILE A 188 -12.75 -11.49 -7.40
CA ILE A 188 -13.93 -12.15 -7.97
C ILE A 188 -13.80 -13.68 -7.88
N GLN A 189 -12.60 -14.19 -8.12
CA GLN A 189 -12.32 -15.63 -8.18
C GLN A 189 -12.20 -16.27 -6.80
N PHE A 190 -11.74 -15.50 -5.81
CA PHE A 190 -11.58 -16.01 -4.45
C PHE A 190 -12.80 -15.79 -3.56
N TRP A 191 -13.84 -15.11 -4.05
CA TRP A 191 -14.97 -14.65 -3.24
C TRP A 191 -15.58 -15.78 -2.39
N GLY A 192 -15.80 -15.51 -1.10
CA GLY A 192 -16.31 -16.48 -0.13
C GLY A 192 -15.28 -17.52 0.38
N GLY A 193 -14.08 -17.56 -0.20
CA GLY A 193 -12.98 -18.42 0.24
C GLY A 193 -12.17 -17.86 1.42
N LYS A 194 -11.30 -18.70 2.02
CA LYS A 194 -10.38 -18.26 3.09
C LYS A 194 -9.32 -17.27 2.58
N VAL A 195 -8.91 -17.43 1.33
CA VAL A 195 -7.91 -16.60 0.63
C VAL A 195 -8.46 -15.20 0.31
N ALA A 196 -9.77 -15.04 0.10
CA ALA A 196 -10.38 -13.74 -0.17
C ALA A 196 -10.11 -12.71 0.93
N LYS A 197 -9.92 -13.15 2.18
CA LYS A 197 -9.57 -12.22 3.28
C LYS A 197 -8.22 -11.57 3.06
N SER A 198 -7.20 -12.34 2.64
CA SER A 198 -5.87 -11.82 2.36
C SER A 198 -5.93 -10.76 1.25
N TYR A 199 -6.63 -11.06 0.16
CA TYR A 199 -6.80 -10.14 -0.97
C TYR A 199 -7.67 -8.92 -0.64
N ALA A 200 -8.66 -9.06 0.24
CA ALA A 200 -9.44 -7.91 0.72
C ALA A 200 -8.55 -6.91 1.47
N TYR A 201 -7.66 -7.39 2.35
CA TYR A 201 -6.68 -6.51 3.01
C TYR A 201 -5.71 -5.86 2.03
N PHE A 202 -5.29 -6.60 0.99
CA PHE A 202 -4.48 -6.02 -0.09
C PHE A 202 -5.21 -4.88 -0.81
N ILE A 203 -6.46 -5.11 -1.23
CA ILE A 203 -7.29 -4.11 -1.92
C ILE A 203 -7.51 -2.88 -1.05
N LEU A 204 -7.83 -3.07 0.23
CA LEU A 204 -8.00 -1.97 1.18
C LEU A 204 -6.69 -1.20 1.38
N GLY A 205 -5.55 -1.90 1.40
CA GLY A 205 -4.23 -1.29 1.48
C GLY A 205 -3.91 -0.41 0.28
N ILE A 206 -4.06 -0.95 -0.94
CA ILE A 206 -3.86 -0.16 -2.17
C ILE A 206 -4.87 0.98 -2.25
N SER A 207 -6.13 0.76 -1.86
CA SER A 207 -7.15 1.83 -1.86
C SER A 207 -6.78 2.97 -0.92
N ALA A 208 -6.19 2.67 0.26
CA ALA A 208 -5.67 3.70 1.16
C ALA A 208 -4.48 4.45 0.53
N CYS A 209 -3.57 3.75 -0.17
CA CYS A 209 -2.49 4.38 -0.94
C CYS A 209 -3.06 5.33 -2.01
N THR A 210 -4.08 4.91 -2.74
CA THR A 210 -4.71 5.72 -3.79
C THR A 210 -5.36 6.96 -3.27
N ILE A 211 -6.03 6.88 -2.12
CA ILE A 211 -6.55 8.07 -1.47
C ILE A 211 -5.38 8.99 -1.07
N ALA A 212 -4.30 8.45 -0.54
CA ALA A 212 -3.12 9.21 -0.17
C ALA A 212 -2.50 9.92 -1.39
N ASP A 213 -2.24 9.20 -2.49
CA ASP A 213 -1.61 9.74 -3.70
C ASP A 213 -2.48 10.79 -4.40
N ILE A 214 -3.81 10.58 -4.46
CA ILE A 214 -4.74 11.58 -4.97
C ILE A 214 -4.63 12.86 -4.14
N VAL A 215 -4.75 12.76 -2.81
CA VAL A 215 -4.71 13.94 -1.94
C VAL A 215 -3.34 14.60 -1.99
N PHE A 216 -2.26 13.82 -1.93
CA PHE A 216 -0.87 14.28 -2.04
C PHE A 216 -0.67 15.14 -3.30
N SER A 217 -1.18 14.67 -4.44
CA SER A 217 -1.04 15.40 -5.72
C SER A 217 -1.67 16.81 -5.72
N TYR A 218 -2.66 17.07 -4.86
CA TYR A 218 -3.25 18.41 -4.71
C TYR A 218 -2.55 19.26 -3.66
N ILE A 219 -1.95 18.64 -2.64
CA ILE A 219 -1.44 19.37 -1.46
C ILE A 219 0.07 19.44 -1.39
N PHE A 220 0.81 18.82 -2.31
CA PHE A 220 2.27 18.69 -2.18
C PHE A 220 2.98 20.01 -1.87
N GLY A 221 2.62 21.11 -2.56
CA GLY A 221 3.20 22.44 -2.32
C GLY A 221 2.95 23.02 -0.92
N ASN A 222 2.08 22.41 -0.12
CA ASN A 222 1.78 22.75 1.28
C ASN A 222 1.83 21.50 2.19
N TYR A 223 2.59 20.47 1.80
CA TYR A 223 2.52 19.16 2.46
C TYR A 223 3.02 19.19 3.92
N GLY A 224 4.14 19.87 4.19
CA GLY A 224 4.67 19.95 5.56
C GLY A 224 5.61 18.80 5.93
N ILE A 225 6.05 18.77 7.19
CA ILE A 225 6.82 17.64 7.75
C ILE A 225 5.91 16.42 8.01
N SER A 226 4.64 16.68 8.32
CA SER A 226 3.62 15.66 8.57
C SER A 226 2.27 16.17 8.09
N ASN A 227 1.50 15.31 7.43
CA ASN A 227 0.20 15.63 6.89
C ASN A 227 -0.85 14.54 7.18
N TRP A 228 -2.14 14.90 7.12
CA TRP A 228 -3.23 13.93 7.28
C TRP A 228 -3.16 12.82 6.23
N VAL A 229 -2.55 13.09 5.08
CA VAL A 229 -2.26 12.11 4.03
C VAL A 229 -1.42 10.94 4.54
N ASP A 230 -0.49 11.18 5.46
CA ASP A 230 0.44 10.16 5.97
C ASP A 230 -0.28 9.07 6.76
N ILE A 231 -1.45 9.39 7.33
CA ILE A 231 -2.30 8.40 7.99
C ILE A 231 -2.77 7.34 6.98
N PHE A 232 -3.04 7.74 5.74
CA PHE A 232 -3.46 6.82 4.69
C PHE A 232 -2.30 5.97 4.17
N TYR A 233 -1.09 6.54 4.02
CA TYR A 233 0.11 5.76 3.71
C TYR A 233 0.43 4.75 4.82
N LEU A 234 0.34 5.15 6.09
CA LEU A 234 0.51 4.25 7.23
C LEU A 234 -0.52 3.11 7.19
N LEU A 235 -1.79 3.47 7.00
CA LEU A 235 -2.88 2.49 6.91
C LEU A 235 -2.63 1.51 5.77
N SER A 236 -2.21 2.01 4.61
CA SER A 236 -1.84 1.21 3.46
C SER A 236 -0.77 0.17 3.81
N PHE A 237 0.37 0.62 4.34
CA PHE A 237 1.47 -0.25 4.72
C PHE A 237 1.04 -1.35 5.69
N LEU A 238 0.28 -0.98 6.73
CA LEU A 238 -0.20 -1.92 7.74
C LEU A 238 -1.17 -2.95 7.13
N LEU A 239 -2.09 -2.54 6.27
CA LEU A 239 -3.04 -3.46 5.61
C LEU A 239 -2.35 -4.41 4.63
N LEU A 240 -1.39 -3.92 3.84
CA LEU A 240 -0.60 -4.74 2.92
C LEU A 240 0.26 -5.75 3.68
N SER A 241 0.91 -5.34 4.76
CA SER A 241 1.64 -6.24 5.66
C SER A 241 0.71 -7.29 6.29
N PHE A 242 -0.48 -6.88 6.74
CA PHE A 242 -1.46 -7.79 7.31
C PHE A 242 -1.97 -8.82 6.28
N SER A 243 -2.15 -8.40 5.02
CA SER A 243 -2.48 -9.30 3.91
C SER A 243 -1.50 -10.48 3.80
N VAL A 244 -0.19 -10.18 3.83
CA VAL A 244 0.88 -11.20 3.79
C VAL A 244 0.77 -12.16 4.98
N ILE A 245 0.54 -11.63 6.18
CA ILE A 245 0.45 -12.43 7.41
C ILE A 245 -0.72 -13.41 7.33
N ILE A 246 -1.90 -12.91 6.95
CA ILE A 246 -3.12 -13.72 6.88
C ILE A 246 -2.97 -14.85 5.86
N GLU A 247 -2.42 -14.57 4.69
CA GLU A 247 -2.17 -15.63 3.72
C GLU A 247 -1.16 -16.62 4.26
N SER A 248 -0.03 -16.14 4.78
CA SER A 248 1.05 -17.00 5.25
C SER A 248 0.54 -18.01 6.30
N MET A 249 -0.33 -17.56 7.22
CA MET A 249 -0.95 -18.43 8.23
C MET A 249 -1.78 -19.59 7.66
N LEU A 250 -2.29 -19.49 6.42
CA LEU A 250 -3.02 -20.58 5.76
C LEU A 250 -2.10 -21.69 5.26
N TYR A 251 -0.82 -21.39 5.02
CA TYR A 251 0.13 -22.27 4.32
C TYR A 251 1.40 -22.57 5.13
N ILE A 252 1.39 -22.37 6.44
CA ILE A 252 2.48 -22.83 7.33
C ILE A 252 2.37 -24.35 7.51
N ASN A 253 3.48 -25.07 7.32
CA ASN A 253 3.57 -26.49 7.63
C ASN A 253 3.23 -26.72 9.11
N LYS A 254 2.21 -27.55 9.35
CA LYS A 254 1.85 -28.03 10.70
C LYS A 254 2.76 -29.16 11.12
#